data_AF-A0A497Y4W0-F1
#
_entry.id   AF-A0A497Y4W0-F1
#
_cell.length_a   1.000
_cell.length_b   1.000
_cell.length_c   1.000
_cell.angle_alpha   90.00
_cell.angle_beta   90.00
_cell.angle_gamma   90.00
#
_symmetry.space_group_name_H-M   'P 1'
#
loop_
_entity.id
_entity.type
_entity.pdbx_description
1 polymer ?
#
loop_
_entity_poly.entity_id
_entity_poly.type
_entity_poly.pdbx_seq_one_letter_code
_entity_poly.pdbx_strand_id
1 'polypeptide(L)'
;MSELQKDNISTPQQVKQNRSGSASFILIAALSLLLVAAAYCGYRFRALAYERKHIKEDYSLSNNITFGIFSVDRWGDKISAVVDRRVKGFNLNKSQKADMQQEVEKQLHGMVNKAVAEFTRPQKGLGAKLKKLAFNTFVDVKEIHALVPSFSRTIVTKVTSPKSLKKLKSVAVGKLNELEAQTYDLSDQTISSVEHNIYQKYKVNNATAFDKVVNSKLKQIKGLSYQYAIGMTACIIIALLLWLMLRRRVDSEVTLFVISLLFAFILLAVGVSSPIIEVDARIHTLEFALLGEKLVFTNQVLFFQSQSILGIIGTLIEQPKPDAVLVGILLMLFVVILPLLRLIARGLQVSCTELLGNSKFIRFLAFDLGKWDMADVMVVGIAMTYIGLNGILKSQLSGLNIDTEALKVVTINNSALQLGFFIFVAYVAYNIILSSILKRIDEQNGPCN
;
A
#
# COMPACT_ATOMS: atom_id res chain seq x y z
N MET A 1 -5.73 31.83 -98.01
CA MET A 1 -4.83 32.96 -97.69
C MET A 1 -5.71 34.12 -97.26
N SER A 2 -5.66 34.68 -96.06
CA SER A 2 -4.85 34.44 -94.86
C SER A 2 -5.71 34.86 -93.66
N GLU A 3 -5.35 34.33 -92.50
CA GLU A 3 -6.19 34.19 -91.31
C GLU A 3 -6.71 35.48 -90.66
N LEU A 4 -7.97 35.32 -90.25
CA LEU A 4 -8.75 35.97 -89.21
C LEU A 4 -8.01 36.55 -87.99
N GLN A 5 -8.27 37.84 -87.84
CA GLN A 5 -8.38 38.71 -86.68
C GLN A 5 -9.14 38.14 -85.46
N LYS A 6 -8.78 38.66 -84.26
CA LYS A 6 -9.39 38.61 -82.90
C LYS A 6 -8.61 37.74 -81.89
N ASP A 7 -8.31 38.13 -80.64
CA ASP A 7 -8.90 39.12 -79.73
C ASP A 7 -7.90 39.57 -78.65
N ASN A 8 -8.12 40.78 -78.13
CA ASN A 8 -7.65 41.28 -76.83
C ASN A 8 -8.10 40.35 -75.68
N ILE A 9 -7.18 39.89 -74.82
CA ILE A 9 -7.52 39.54 -73.42
C ILE A 9 -6.39 39.97 -72.48
N SER A 10 -6.70 41.03 -71.74
CA SER A 10 -6.19 41.45 -70.43
C SER A 10 -5.55 40.34 -69.59
N THR A 11 -4.30 40.56 -69.19
CA THR A 11 -3.63 39.85 -68.07
C THR A 11 -4.27 40.29 -66.74
N PRO A 12 -4.91 39.40 -65.96
CA PRO A 12 -5.26 39.71 -64.58
C PRO A 12 -4.10 39.29 -63.68
N GLN A 13 -3.48 40.30 -63.09
CA GLN A 13 -3.05 40.33 -61.68
C GLN A 13 -2.48 39.04 -61.09
N GLN A 14 -1.15 39.04 -60.96
CA GLN A 14 -0.48 38.36 -59.86
C GLN A 14 -1.04 38.85 -58.52
N VAL A 15 -1.89 38.05 -57.89
CA VAL A 15 -2.18 38.17 -56.46
C VAL A 15 -2.22 36.78 -55.86
N LYS A 16 -1.48 36.64 -54.75
CA LYS A 16 -1.64 35.69 -53.65
C LYS A 16 -0.76 34.43 -53.66
N GLN A 17 0.50 34.59 -53.26
CA GLN A 17 1.24 33.50 -52.61
C GLN A 17 2.27 34.04 -51.62
N ASN A 18 1.82 34.63 -50.49
CA ASN A 18 2.74 34.93 -49.39
C ASN A 18 2.10 35.02 -47.98
N ARG A 19 1.03 34.25 -47.73
CA ARG A 19 0.38 34.18 -46.40
C ARG A 19 0.45 32.80 -45.71
N SER A 20 1.05 31.78 -46.34
CA SER A 20 1.13 30.41 -45.78
C SER A 20 2.30 30.21 -44.81
N GLY A 21 3.47 30.80 -45.09
CA GLY A 21 4.70 30.53 -44.31
C GLY A 21 4.61 30.92 -42.83
N SER A 22 4.12 32.12 -42.52
CA SER A 22 4.06 32.61 -41.12
C SER A 22 3.11 31.80 -40.24
N ALA A 23 2.00 31.31 -40.79
CA ALA A 23 1.04 30.49 -40.05
C ALA A 23 1.64 29.12 -39.64
N SER A 24 2.45 28.52 -40.52
CA SER A 24 3.15 27.26 -40.25
C SER A 24 4.23 27.40 -39.17
N PHE A 25 5.01 28.48 -39.20
CA PHE A 25 6.02 28.74 -38.15
C PHE A 25 5.40 28.98 -36.77
N ILE A 26 4.30 29.74 -36.70
CA ILE A 26 3.59 30.00 -35.44
C ILE A 26 3.02 28.69 -34.88
N LEU A 27 2.47 27.82 -35.73
CA LEU A 27 1.95 26.51 -35.32
C LEU A 27 3.06 25.62 -34.74
N ILE A 28 4.19 25.50 -35.43
CA ILE A 28 5.31 24.68 -34.99
C ILE A 28 5.82 25.20 -33.64
N ALA A 29 5.97 26.52 -33.49
CA ALA A 29 6.35 27.14 -32.22
C ALA A 29 5.35 26.84 -31.10
N ALA A 30 4.04 26.94 -31.37
CA ALA A 30 3.00 26.65 -30.39
C ALA A 30 3.00 25.17 -29.96
N LEU A 31 3.13 24.22 -30.91
CA LEU A 31 3.21 22.79 -30.61
C LEU A 31 4.49 22.43 -29.87
N SER A 32 5.60 23.09 -30.19
CA SER A 32 6.89 22.89 -29.51
C SER A 32 6.81 23.39 -28.06
N LEU A 33 6.16 24.53 -27.83
CA LEU A 33 5.89 25.04 -26.48
C LEU A 33 4.99 24.06 -25.69
N LEU A 34 3.93 23.54 -26.31
CA LEU A 34 3.07 22.52 -25.69
C LEU A 34 3.82 21.23 -25.37
N LEU A 35 4.77 20.83 -26.23
CA LEU A 35 5.60 19.65 -26.01
C LEU A 35 6.50 19.83 -24.79
N VAL A 36 7.16 20.98 -24.67
CA VAL A 36 7.99 21.32 -23.50
C VAL A 36 7.14 21.37 -22.23
N ALA A 37 5.95 21.98 -22.30
CA ALA A 37 5.00 22.03 -21.19
C ALA A 37 4.54 20.62 -20.77
N ALA A 38 4.23 19.73 -21.73
CA ALA A 38 3.85 18.35 -21.46
C ALA A 38 5.02 17.54 -20.86
N ALA A 39 6.24 17.72 -21.37
CA ALA A 39 7.43 17.08 -20.83
C ALA A 39 7.69 17.52 -19.38
N TYR A 40 7.58 18.82 -19.09
CA TYR A 40 7.71 19.36 -17.74
C TYR A 40 6.62 18.83 -16.80
N CYS A 41 5.36 18.84 -17.24
CA CYS A 41 4.25 18.29 -16.46
C CYS A 41 4.44 16.79 -16.19
N GLY A 42 4.86 16.02 -17.19
CA GLY A 42 5.15 14.59 -17.08
C GLY A 42 6.29 14.29 -16.12
N TYR A 43 7.38 15.08 -16.18
CA TYR A 43 8.51 14.96 -15.25
C TYR A 43 8.09 15.28 -13.81
N ARG A 44 7.39 16.40 -13.58
CA ARG A 44 6.88 16.78 -12.25
C ARG A 44 5.89 15.78 -11.70
N PHE A 45 4.99 15.28 -12.54
CA PHE A 45 4.05 14.22 -12.20
C PHE A 45 4.80 12.96 -11.73
N ARG A 46 5.79 12.49 -12.51
CA ARG A 46 6.58 11.31 -12.17
C ARG A 46 7.32 11.48 -10.84
N ALA A 47 7.98 12.63 -10.63
CA ALA A 47 8.69 12.92 -9.40
C ALA A 47 7.76 12.85 -8.17
N LEU A 48 6.60 13.49 -8.25
CA LEU A 48 5.59 13.46 -7.20
C LEU A 48 5.01 12.06 -6.97
N ALA A 49 4.84 11.27 -8.04
CA ALA A 49 4.34 9.90 -7.93
C ALA A 49 5.33 8.98 -7.20
N TYR A 50 6.63 9.14 -7.44
CA TYR A 50 7.69 8.44 -6.70
C TYR A 50 7.82 8.92 -5.24
N GLU A 51 7.71 10.23 -5.01
CA GLU A 51 7.70 10.78 -3.64
C GLU A 51 6.52 10.19 -2.83
N ARG A 52 5.33 10.15 -3.42
CA ARG A 52 4.17 9.49 -2.82
C ARG A 52 4.42 8.01 -2.54
N LYS A 53 5.03 7.28 -3.49
CA LYS A 53 5.39 5.87 -3.32
C LYS A 53 6.26 5.69 -2.08
N HIS A 54 7.37 6.41 -1.97
CA HIS A 54 8.29 6.29 -0.84
C HIS A 54 7.66 6.69 0.49
N ILE A 55 6.85 7.77 0.52
CA ILE A 55 6.16 8.17 1.74
C ILE A 55 5.19 7.07 2.21
N LYS A 56 4.46 6.44 1.29
CA LYS A 56 3.55 5.35 1.65
C LYS A 56 4.27 4.05 2.02
N GLU A 57 5.42 3.77 1.43
CA GLU A 57 6.28 2.65 1.83
C GLU A 57 6.79 2.85 3.27
N ASP A 58 7.35 4.02 3.59
CA ASP A 58 7.78 4.38 4.94
C ASP A 58 6.60 4.29 5.94
N TYR A 59 5.43 4.83 5.54
CA TYR A 59 4.23 4.79 6.35
C TYR A 59 3.77 3.36 6.66
N SER A 60 3.81 2.50 5.64
CA SER A 60 3.36 1.11 5.75
C SER A 60 4.37 0.25 6.50
N LEU A 61 5.67 0.56 6.40
CA LEU A 61 6.72 -0.09 7.16
C LEU A 61 6.60 0.25 8.65
N SER A 62 6.41 1.53 8.99
CA SER A 62 6.22 1.96 10.39
C SER A 62 4.96 1.38 11.02
N ASN A 63 3.91 1.13 10.23
CA ASN A 63 2.65 0.57 10.69
C ASN A 63 2.52 -0.93 10.39
N ASN A 64 3.63 -1.61 10.06
CA ASN A 64 3.59 -3.00 9.66
C ASN A 64 3.14 -3.90 10.83
N ILE A 65 2.31 -4.91 10.54
CA ILE A 65 1.80 -5.85 11.54
C ILE A 65 2.92 -6.53 12.35
N THR A 66 4.09 -6.76 11.75
CA THR A 66 5.28 -7.33 12.39
C THR A 66 5.72 -6.51 13.60
N PHE A 67 5.62 -5.19 13.53
CA PHE A 67 6.03 -4.26 14.60
C PHE A 67 4.87 -3.86 15.52
N GLY A 68 3.66 -4.32 15.21
CA GLY A 68 2.45 -4.05 15.99
C GLY A 68 1.91 -5.31 16.65
N ILE A 69 0.90 -5.95 16.04
CA ILE A 69 0.22 -7.12 16.64
C ILE A 69 1.18 -8.31 16.84
N PHE A 70 2.19 -8.50 15.98
CA PHE A 70 3.14 -9.60 16.12
C PHE A 70 4.34 -9.27 17.02
N SER A 71 4.43 -8.05 17.55
CA SER A 71 5.45 -7.68 18.52
C SER A 71 5.02 -8.06 19.93
N VAL A 72 5.84 -8.86 20.61
CA VAL A 72 5.66 -9.23 22.01
C VAL A 72 5.74 -7.99 22.90
N ASP A 73 6.64 -7.05 22.61
CA ASP A 73 6.83 -5.80 23.37
C ASP A 73 5.57 -4.94 23.34
N ARG A 74 4.93 -4.79 22.17
CA ARG A 74 3.68 -4.03 22.04
C ARG A 74 2.54 -4.65 22.83
N TRP A 75 2.51 -5.98 22.94
CA TRP A 75 1.58 -6.68 23.83
C TRP A 75 1.95 -6.49 25.30
N GLY A 76 3.22 -6.61 25.66
CA GLY A 76 3.77 -6.38 26.99
C GLY A 76 3.40 -5.00 27.53
N ASP A 77 3.68 -3.94 26.77
CA ASP A 77 3.33 -2.55 27.09
C ASP A 77 1.82 -2.37 27.33
N LYS A 78 1.00 -2.87 26.41
CA LYS A 78 -0.46 -2.72 26.45
C LYS A 78 -1.08 -3.51 27.61
N ILE A 79 -0.67 -4.77 27.80
CA ILE A 79 -1.13 -5.62 28.91
C ILE A 79 -0.67 -5.03 30.23
N SER A 80 0.60 -4.63 30.34
CA SER A 80 1.15 -4.00 31.54
C SER A 80 0.40 -2.73 31.91
N ALA A 81 0.02 -1.90 30.92
CA ALA A 81 -0.79 -0.71 31.16
C ALA A 81 -2.19 -1.04 31.69
N VAL A 82 -2.85 -2.08 31.15
CA VAL A 82 -4.17 -2.54 31.65
C VAL A 82 -4.06 -3.11 33.06
N VAL A 83 -3.05 -3.96 33.30
CA VAL A 83 -2.80 -4.53 34.62
C VAL A 83 -2.46 -3.44 35.62
N ASP A 84 -1.62 -2.45 35.28
CA ASP A 84 -1.29 -1.36 36.19
C ASP A 84 -2.52 -0.52 36.57
N ARG A 85 -3.42 -0.21 35.62
CA ARG A 85 -4.69 0.48 35.89
C ARG A 85 -5.61 -0.35 36.79
N ARG A 86 -5.81 -1.62 36.48
CA ARG A 86 -6.68 -2.51 37.27
C ARG A 86 -6.12 -2.80 38.65
N VAL A 87 -4.81 -2.99 38.78
CA VAL A 87 -4.14 -3.24 40.07
C VAL A 87 -4.11 -1.98 40.93
N LYS A 88 -3.93 -0.78 40.35
CA LYS A 88 -4.13 0.49 41.09
C LYS A 88 -5.58 0.66 41.55
N GLY A 89 -6.55 0.14 40.79
CA GLY A 89 -7.95 0.06 41.15
C GLY A 89 -8.33 -1.06 42.13
N PHE A 90 -7.38 -1.89 42.59
CA PHE A 90 -7.63 -3.02 43.49
C PHE A 90 -7.81 -2.55 44.94
N ASN A 91 -8.86 -1.78 45.20
CA ASN A 91 -9.28 -1.38 46.53
C ASN A 91 -10.61 -2.08 46.84
N LEU A 92 -10.53 -3.26 47.47
CA LEU A 92 -11.69 -4.10 47.75
C LEU A 92 -12.71 -3.35 48.62
N ASN A 93 -13.95 -3.28 48.15
CA ASN A 93 -15.05 -2.71 48.92
C ASN A 93 -15.40 -3.65 50.11
N LYS A 94 -16.21 -3.16 51.07
CA LYS A 94 -16.57 -3.94 52.27
C LYS A 94 -17.27 -5.26 51.92
N SER A 95 -18.10 -5.29 50.88
CA SER A 95 -18.82 -6.49 50.41
C SER A 95 -17.83 -7.54 49.88
N GLN A 96 -16.91 -7.15 49.00
CA GLN A 96 -15.91 -8.02 48.40
C GLN A 96 -14.95 -8.62 49.43
N LYS A 97 -14.65 -7.87 50.51
CA LYS A 97 -13.87 -8.41 51.64
C LYS A 97 -14.64 -9.46 52.42
N ALA A 98 -15.95 -9.30 52.57
CA ALA A 98 -16.82 -10.28 53.23
C ALA A 98 -16.94 -11.55 52.35
N ASP A 99 -17.16 -11.40 51.05
CA ASP A 99 -17.24 -12.52 50.10
C ASP A 99 -15.93 -13.32 50.06
N MET A 100 -14.79 -12.63 50.02
CA MET A 100 -13.48 -13.27 50.07
C MET A 100 -13.22 -13.96 51.41
N GLN A 101 -13.68 -13.39 52.53
CA GLN A 101 -13.60 -14.03 53.83
C GLN A 101 -14.42 -15.31 53.85
N GLN A 102 -15.65 -15.30 53.32
CA GLN A 102 -16.52 -16.47 53.28
C GLN A 102 -15.92 -17.61 52.44
N GLU A 103 -15.29 -17.30 51.31
CA GLU A 103 -14.64 -18.33 50.48
C GLU A 103 -13.37 -18.88 51.15
N VAL A 104 -12.57 -18.03 51.80
CA VAL A 104 -11.40 -18.48 52.58
C VAL A 104 -11.84 -19.36 53.76
N GLU A 105 -12.91 -18.99 54.47
CA GLU A 105 -13.51 -19.81 55.52
C GLU A 105 -13.92 -21.18 54.99
N LYS A 106 -14.64 -21.22 53.87
CA LYS A 106 -15.07 -22.48 53.23
C LYS A 106 -13.90 -23.39 52.88
N GLN A 107 -12.82 -22.83 52.32
CA GLN A 107 -11.62 -23.61 52.00
C GLN A 107 -10.89 -24.10 53.25
N LEU A 108 -10.75 -23.26 54.28
CA LEU A 108 -10.15 -23.66 55.55
C LEU A 108 -10.97 -24.73 56.26
N HIS A 109 -12.29 -24.59 56.34
CA HIS A 109 -13.19 -25.65 56.83
C HIS A 109 -13.01 -26.94 56.02
N GLY A 110 -12.91 -26.85 54.70
CA GLY A 110 -12.64 -27.98 53.82
C GLY A 110 -11.29 -28.66 54.08
N MET A 111 -10.24 -27.87 54.32
CA MET A 111 -8.91 -28.39 54.66
C MET A 111 -8.89 -29.05 56.04
N VAL A 112 -9.55 -28.44 57.04
CA VAL A 112 -9.70 -29.04 58.37
C VAL A 112 -10.46 -30.36 58.26
N ASN A 113 -11.59 -30.39 57.54
CA ASN A 113 -12.37 -31.61 57.32
C ASN A 113 -11.54 -32.70 56.62
N LYS A 114 -10.75 -32.36 55.60
CA LYS A 114 -9.87 -33.32 54.91
C LYS A 114 -8.77 -33.85 55.83
N ALA A 115 -8.12 -32.97 56.59
CA ALA A 115 -7.07 -33.35 57.54
C ALA A 115 -7.64 -34.26 58.64
N VAL A 116 -8.77 -33.89 59.23
CA VAL A 116 -9.47 -34.69 60.25
C VAL A 116 -9.90 -36.04 59.66
N ALA A 117 -10.49 -36.07 58.47
CA ALA A 117 -10.88 -37.30 57.79
C ALA A 117 -9.69 -38.23 57.54
N GLU A 118 -8.52 -37.69 57.20
CA GLU A 118 -7.30 -38.49 56.99
C GLU A 118 -6.82 -39.18 58.28
N PHE A 119 -6.91 -38.49 59.42
CA PHE A 119 -6.54 -39.03 60.74
C PHE A 119 -7.63 -39.93 61.36
N THR A 120 -8.90 -39.76 60.98
CA THR A 120 -10.03 -40.55 61.51
C THR A 120 -10.47 -41.71 60.63
N ARG A 121 -9.97 -41.81 59.39
CA ARG A 121 -10.19 -42.95 58.48
C ARG A 121 -9.88 -44.30 59.17
N PRO A 122 -10.61 -45.37 58.84
CA PRO A 122 -10.32 -46.70 59.38
C PRO A 122 -8.99 -47.22 58.83
N GLN A 123 -7.93 -47.19 59.66
CA GLN A 123 -6.59 -47.64 59.30
C GLN A 123 -6.30 -49.05 59.85
N LYS A 124 -5.66 -49.91 59.03
CA LYS A 124 -5.22 -51.26 59.43
C LYS A 124 -3.83 -51.17 60.07
N GLY A 125 -3.73 -51.44 61.38
CA GLY A 125 -2.47 -51.49 62.14
C GLY A 125 -2.57 -50.89 63.55
N LEU A 126 -1.86 -51.46 64.52
CA LEU A 126 -1.90 -51.03 65.93
C LEU A 126 -1.36 -49.60 66.13
N GLY A 127 -0.26 -49.23 65.47
CA GLY A 127 0.32 -47.88 65.56
C GLY A 127 -0.58 -46.78 64.98
N ALA A 128 -1.35 -47.09 63.94
CA ALA A 128 -2.33 -46.18 63.36
C ALA A 128 -3.52 -45.91 64.30
N LYS A 129 -3.98 -46.94 65.03
CA LYS A 129 -5.03 -46.81 66.05
C LYS A 129 -4.57 -45.95 67.23
N LEU A 130 -3.31 -46.04 67.64
CA LEU A 130 -2.73 -45.18 68.68
C LEU A 130 -2.65 -43.72 68.23
N LYS A 131 -2.29 -43.45 66.97
CA LYS A 131 -2.30 -42.09 66.41
C LYS A 131 -3.71 -41.49 66.36
N LYS A 132 -4.72 -42.28 65.98
CA LYS A 132 -6.13 -41.86 66.00
C LYS A 132 -6.63 -41.59 67.42
N LEU A 133 -6.25 -42.43 68.39
CA LEU A 133 -6.60 -42.23 69.80
C LEU A 133 -5.96 -40.94 70.34
N ALA A 134 -4.66 -40.73 70.10
CA ALA A 134 -3.97 -39.52 70.50
C ALA A 134 -4.58 -38.27 69.85
N PHE A 135 -4.90 -38.32 68.55
CA PHE A 135 -5.55 -37.21 67.87
C PHE A 135 -6.93 -36.89 68.47
N ASN A 136 -7.78 -37.89 68.70
CA ASN A 136 -9.12 -37.67 69.26
C ASN A 136 -9.11 -37.21 70.73
N THR A 137 -8.07 -37.56 71.50
CA THR A 137 -7.94 -37.17 72.92
C THR A 137 -7.30 -35.80 73.10
N PHE A 138 -6.35 -35.43 72.23
CA PHE A 138 -5.58 -34.19 72.38
C PHE A 138 -5.96 -33.08 71.40
N VAL A 139 -6.83 -33.34 70.41
CA VAL A 139 -7.24 -32.37 69.38
C VAL A 139 -8.76 -32.22 69.33
N ASP A 140 -9.28 -31.07 69.76
CA ASP A 140 -10.70 -30.73 69.60
C ASP A 140 -10.96 -30.12 68.20
N VAL A 141 -11.58 -30.92 67.34
CA VAL A 141 -11.94 -30.53 65.97
C VAL A 141 -12.94 -29.35 65.95
N LYS A 142 -13.83 -29.26 66.94
CA LYS A 142 -14.80 -28.15 67.03
C LYS A 142 -14.10 -26.85 67.40
N GLU A 143 -13.09 -26.92 68.27
CA GLU A 143 -12.27 -25.77 68.65
C GLU A 143 -11.45 -25.24 67.46
N ILE A 144 -10.88 -26.14 66.65
CA ILE A 144 -10.18 -25.76 65.41
C ILE A 144 -11.14 -25.09 64.42
N HIS A 145 -12.35 -25.62 64.23
CA HIS A 145 -13.35 -24.99 63.38
C HIS A 145 -13.83 -23.63 63.91
N ALA A 146 -13.93 -23.46 65.22
CA ALA A 146 -14.29 -22.19 65.85
C ALA A 146 -13.24 -21.09 65.61
N LEU A 147 -11.97 -21.47 65.39
CA LEU A 147 -10.89 -20.54 65.07
C LEU A 147 -10.80 -20.15 63.59
N VAL A 148 -11.40 -20.94 62.68
CA VAL A 148 -11.36 -20.70 61.22
C VAL A 148 -11.83 -19.30 60.84
N PRO A 149 -12.96 -18.76 61.35
CA PRO A 149 -13.41 -17.40 61.00
C PRO A 149 -12.40 -16.30 61.39
N SER A 150 -11.74 -16.45 62.54
CA SER A 150 -10.71 -15.51 63.01
C SER A 150 -9.45 -15.56 62.13
N PHE A 151 -9.02 -16.76 61.75
CA PHE A 151 -7.90 -16.94 60.82
C PHE A 151 -8.21 -16.41 59.44
N SER A 152 -9.41 -16.68 58.90
CA SER A 152 -9.85 -16.14 57.61
C SER A 152 -9.86 -14.61 57.60
N ARG A 153 -10.40 -13.99 58.65
CA ARG A 153 -10.39 -12.53 58.80
C ARG A 153 -8.97 -11.97 58.86
N THR A 154 -8.07 -12.65 59.56
CA THR A 154 -6.65 -12.26 59.66
C THR A 154 -5.92 -12.41 58.33
N ILE A 155 -6.16 -13.51 57.61
CA ILE A 155 -5.61 -13.77 56.27
C ILE A 155 -6.09 -12.71 55.29
N VAL A 156 -7.41 -12.46 55.21
CA VAL A 156 -8.00 -11.42 54.35
C VAL A 156 -7.44 -10.04 54.71
N THR A 157 -7.36 -9.69 55.99
CA THR A 157 -6.81 -8.40 56.42
C THR A 157 -5.34 -8.25 56.06
N LYS A 158 -4.54 -9.32 56.22
CA LYS A 158 -3.11 -9.30 55.90
C LYS A 158 -2.86 -9.26 54.40
N VAL A 159 -3.61 -10.03 53.60
CA VAL A 159 -3.51 -10.09 52.14
C VAL A 159 -3.98 -8.78 51.51
N THR A 160 -5.03 -8.16 52.05
CA THR A 160 -5.55 -6.86 51.58
C THR A 160 -4.82 -5.65 52.14
N SER A 161 -3.79 -5.85 52.97
CA SER A 161 -2.98 -4.74 53.49
C SER A 161 -2.16 -4.08 52.37
N PRO A 162 -1.90 -2.76 52.44
CA PRO A 162 -1.15 -2.04 51.41
C PRO A 162 0.23 -2.64 51.11
N LYS A 163 0.90 -3.18 52.15
CA LYS A 163 2.22 -3.82 52.03
C LYS A 163 2.15 -5.15 51.27
N SER A 164 1.14 -5.97 51.53
CA SER A 164 0.95 -7.24 50.83
C SER A 164 0.50 -7.04 49.39
N LEU A 165 -0.41 -6.08 49.14
CA LEU A 165 -0.80 -5.70 47.79
C LEU A 165 0.39 -5.19 46.97
N LYS A 166 1.27 -4.37 47.57
CA LYS A 166 2.51 -3.93 46.92
C LYS A 166 3.44 -5.09 46.57
N LYS A 167 3.55 -6.09 47.46
CA LYS A 167 4.39 -7.28 47.25
C LYS A 167 3.79 -8.23 46.20
N LEU A 168 2.47 -8.42 46.19
CA LEU A 168 1.76 -9.18 45.17
C LEU A 168 1.89 -8.51 43.80
N LYS A 169 1.76 -7.17 43.75
CA LYS A 169 2.02 -6.39 42.54
C LYS A 169 3.46 -6.58 42.04
N SER A 170 4.46 -6.51 42.91
CA SER A 170 5.85 -6.71 42.48
C SER A 170 6.14 -8.12 41.98
N VAL A 171 5.50 -9.15 42.56
CA VAL A 171 5.65 -10.53 42.09
C VAL A 171 4.95 -10.73 40.75
N ALA A 172 3.74 -10.19 40.58
CA ALA A 172 2.99 -10.27 39.32
C ALA A 172 3.73 -9.54 38.19
N VAL A 173 4.21 -8.32 38.42
CA VAL A 173 5.03 -7.57 37.45
C VAL A 173 6.35 -8.30 37.20
N GLY A 174 7.02 -8.81 38.24
CA GLY A 174 8.26 -9.57 38.08
C GLY A 174 8.09 -10.83 37.22
N LYS A 175 6.99 -11.58 37.39
CA LYS A 175 6.68 -12.75 36.57
C LYS A 175 6.26 -12.38 35.14
N LEU A 176 5.57 -11.25 34.95
CA LEU A 176 5.25 -10.74 33.62
C LEU A 176 6.53 -10.37 32.86
N ASN A 177 7.45 -9.64 33.50
CA ASN A 177 8.73 -9.27 32.92
C ASN A 177 9.63 -10.49 32.66
N GLU A 178 9.54 -11.54 33.48
CA GLU A 178 10.27 -12.80 33.28
C GLU A 178 9.72 -13.57 32.06
N LEU A 179 8.40 -13.59 31.87
CA LEU A 179 7.76 -14.18 30.68
C LEU A 179 8.08 -13.39 29.41
N GLU A 180 8.10 -12.07 29.50
CA GLU A 180 8.56 -11.18 28.43
C GLU A 180 10.02 -11.54 28.05
N ALA A 181 10.93 -11.59 29.02
CA ALA A 181 12.33 -11.93 28.79
C ALA A 181 12.57 -13.36 28.25
N GLN A 182 11.72 -14.33 28.58
CA GLN A 182 11.82 -15.72 28.07
C GLN A 182 11.23 -15.89 26.67
N THR A 183 10.32 -15.01 26.27
CA THR A 183 9.70 -15.00 24.92
C THR A 183 10.46 -14.07 23.96
N TYR A 184 11.50 -13.41 24.46
CA TYR A 184 12.33 -12.44 23.73
C TYR A 184 13.20 -13.14 22.69
N ASP A 185 13.00 -12.79 21.42
CA ASP A 185 13.93 -13.11 20.34
C ASP A 185 14.06 -11.89 19.42
N LEU A 186 15.29 -11.37 19.29
CA LEU A 186 15.90 -10.47 18.27
C LEU A 186 15.12 -9.25 17.68
N SER A 187 13.87 -9.00 18.05
CA SER A 187 12.97 -8.06 17.38
C SER A 187 13.12 -6.60 17.86
N ASP A 188 13.62 -6.39 19.07
CA ASP A 188 13.64 -5.08 19.73
C ASP A 188 14.65 -4.09 19.09
N GLN A 189 15.84 -4.58 18.71
CA GLN A 189 16.80 -3.76 17.94
C GLN A 189 16.24 -3.36 16.58
N THR A 190 15.44 -4.21 15.94
CA THR A 190 14.89 -3.94 14.60
C THR A 190 13.66 -3.03 14.66
N ILE A 191 12.75 -3.20 15.63
CA ILE A 191 11.54 -2.37 15.77
C ILE A 191 11.91 -0.93 16.13
N SER A 192 12.68 -0.76 17.21
CA SER A 192 13.06 0.57 17.71
C SER A 192 13.93 1.31 16.70
N SER A 193 14.85 0.61 16.00
CA SER A 193 15.64 1.24 14.95
C SER A 193 14.80 1.64 13.73
N VAL A 194 13.85 0.82 13.28
CA VAL A 194 13.01 1.16 12.12
C VAL A 194 12.10 2.35 12.44
N GLU A 195 11.39 2.33 13.58
CA GLU A 195 10.55 3.46 14.00
C GLU A 195 11.39 4.73 14.21
N HIS A 196 12.53 4.63 14.90
CA HIS A 196 13.38 5.78 15.18
C HIS A 196 13.97 6.38 13.89
N ASN A 197 14.47 5.54 12.97
CA ASN A 197 14.99 6.00 11.68
C ASN A 197 13.90 6.69 10.84
N ILE A 198 12.69 6.14 10.81
CA ILE A 198 11.56 6.76 10.10
C ILE A 198 11.17 8.07 10.80
N TYR A 199 11.01 8.08 12.11
CA TYR A 199 10.61 9.28 12.86
C TYR A 199 11.64 10.41 12.75
N GLN A 200 12.94 10.09 12.77
CA GLN A 200 14.01 11.05 12.49
C GLN A 200 13.93 11.61 11.06
N LYS A 201 13.73 10.76 10.05
CA LYS A 201 13.57 11.17 8.63
C LYS A 201 12.45 12.19 8.46
N TYR A 202 11.35 12.03 9.20
CA TYR A 202 10.20 12.94 9.16
C TYR A 202 10.20 14.04 10.23
N LYS A 203 11.23 14.08 11.09
CA LYS A 203 11.39 15.03 12.21
C LYS A 203 10.19 15.03 13.17
N VAL A 204 9.71 13.85 13.51
CA VAL A 204 8.60 13.62 14.42
C VAL A 204 9.04 12.77 15.60
N ASN A 205 8.37 12.92 16.74
CA ASN A 205 8.75 12.23 17.98
C ASN A 205 7.72 11.20 18.43
N ASN A 206 6.57 11.11 17.76
CA ASN A 206 5.49 10.20 18.09
C ASN A 206 4.66 9.80 16.86
N ALA A 207 3.95 8.68 16.98
CA ALA A 207 3.13 8.10 15.91
C ALA A 207 2.02 9.06 15.43
N THR A 208 1.38 9.81 16.33
CA THR A 208 0.29 10.75 15.97
C THR A 208 0.79 11.96 15.18
N ALA A 209 1.96 12.49 15.51
CA ALA A 209 2.62 13.54 14.75
C ALA A 209 3.09 13.01 13.39
N PHE A 210 3.60 11.79 13.35
CA PHE A 210 3.96 11.10 12.11
C PHE A 210 2.75 10.98 11.17
N ASP A 211 1.63 10.44 11.66
CA ASP A 211 0.37 10.34 10.91
C ASP A 211 -0.07 11.70 10.36
N LYS A 212 -0.01 12.76 11.17
CA LYS A 212 -0.43 14.11 10.76
C LYS A 212 0.47 14.66 9.65
N VAL A 213 1.79 14.55 9.79
CA VAL A 213 2.77 15.04 8.80
C VAL A 213 2.64 14.27 7.49
N VAL A 214 2.57 12.93 7.56
CA VAL A 214 2.44 12.07 6.39
C VAL A 214 1.13 12.34 5.66
N ASN A 215 0.00 12.38 6.35
CA ASN A 215 -1.29 12.65 5.72
C ASN A 215 -1.36 14.04 5.07
N SER A 216 -0.75 15.05 5.70
CA SER A 216 -0.65 16.40 5.10
C SER A 216 0.18 16.38 3.81
N LYS A 217 1.36 15.75 3.83
CA LYS A 217 2.22 15.62 2.64
C LYS A 217 1.53 14.84 1.52
N LEU A 218 0.90 13.71 1.85
CA LEU A 218 0.17 12.90 0.87
C LEU A 218 -1.00 13.65 0.24
N LYS A 219 -1.74 14.47 1.01
CA LYS A 219 -2.82 15.30 0.49
C LYS A 219 -2.31 16.37 -0.47
N GLN A 220 -1.22 17.04 -0.12
CA GLN A 220 -0.58 18.05 -0.98
C GLN A 220 -0.06 17.43 -2.28
N ILE A 221 0.69 16.31 -2.18
CA ILE A 221 1.22 15.60 -3.34
C ILE A 221 0.09 15.12 -4.24
N LYS A 222 -0.99 14.55 -3.67
CA LYS A 222 -2.15 14.11 -4.46
C LYS A 222 -2.75 15.25 -5.30
N GLY A 223 -2.92 16.43 -4.70
CA GLY A 223 -3.43 17.61 -5.41
C GLY A 223 -2.51 18.04 -6.56
N LEU A 224 -1.21 18.18 -6.29
CA LEU A 224 -0.22 18.55 -7.30
C LEU A 224 -0.10 17.50 -8.41
N SER A 225 -0.04 16.21 -8.08
CA SER A 225 0.00 15.12 -9.06
C SER A 225 -1.21 15.17 -10.00
N TYR A 226 -2.41 15.45 -9.46
CA TYR A 226 -3.62 15.55 -10.27
C TYR A 226 -3.57 16.75 -11.23
N GLN A 227 -3.10 17.91 -10.74
CA GLN A 227 -2.92 19.11 -11.57
C GLN A 227 -1.94 18.87 -12.71
N TYR A 228 -0.76 18.29 -12.44
CA TYR A 228 0.23 18.00 -13.49
C TYR A 228 -0.23 16.91 -14.45
N ALA A 229 -0.95 15.89 -13.98
CA ALA A 229 -1.53 14.86 -14.84
C ALA A 229 -2.56 15.46 -15.80
N ILE A 230 -3.49 16.28 -15.30
CA ILE A 230 -4.46 17.00 -16.14
C ILE A 230 -3.75 17.96 -17.10
N GLY A 231 -2.77 18.73 -16.61
CA GLY A 231 -2.00 19.65 -17.45
C GLY A 231 -1.33 18.94 -18.62
N MET A 232 -0.73 17.78 -18.37
CA MET A 232 -0.13 16.95 -19.42
C MET A 232 -1.19 16.45 -20.42
N THR A 233 -2.28 15.87 -19.95
CA THR A 233 -3.38 15.38 -20.81
C THR A 233 -4.00 16.50 -21.63
N ALA A 234 -4.20 17.68 -21.03
CA ALA A 234 -4.73 18.86 -21.71
C ALA A 234 -3.79 19.34 -22.82
N CYS A 235 -2.47 19.38 -22.58
CA CYS A 235 -1.50 19.73 -23.63
C CYS A 235 -1.60 18.79 -24.84
N ILE A 236 -1.77 17.49 -24.61
CA ILE A 236 -1.90 16.48 -25.67
C ILE A 236 -3.21 16.64 -26.44
N ILE A 237 -4.33 16.87 -25.73
CA ILE A 237 -5.63 17.09 -26.38
C ILE A 237 -5.59 18.36 -27.23
N ILE A 238 -5.03 19.46 -26.71
CA ILE A 238 -4.87 20.71 -27.44
C ILE A 238 -3.96 20.48 -28.67
N ALA A 239 -2.84 19.76 -28.51
CA ALA A 239 -1.95 19.43 -29.62
C ALA A 239 -2.68 18.63 -30.71
N LEU A 240 -3.50 17.63 -30.35
CA LEU A 240 -4.32 16.85 -31.29
C LEU A 240 -5.36 17.72 -32.02
N LEU A 241 -6.03 18.62 -31.30
CA LEU A 241 -7.03 19.52 -31.88
C LEU A 241 -6.39 20.52 -32.85
N LEU A 242 -5.26 21.12 -32.46
CA LEU A 242 -4.49 22.01 -33.33
C LEU A 242 -4.02 21.28 -34.59
N TRP A 243 -3.53 20.05 -34.42
CA TRP A 243 -3.12 19.20 -35.54
C TRP A 243 -4.31 18.91 -36.49
N LEU A 244 -5.46 18.50 -35.97
CA LEU A 244 -6.66 18.20 -36.78
C LEU A 244 -7.20 19.41 -37.54
N MET A 245 -7.28 20.58 -36.89
CA MET A 245 -7.86 21.79 -37.51
C MET A 245 -6.96 22.36 -38.61
N LEU A 246 -5.64 22.32 -38.43
CA LEU A 246 -4.69 22.98 -39.33
C LEU A 246 -4.01 22.04 -40.34
N ARG A 247 -4.26 20.72 -40.28
CA ARG A 247 -3.77 19.76 -41.28
C ARG A 247 -4.12 20.17 -42.72
N ARG A 248 -5.28 20.78 -42.96
CA ARG A 248 -5.70 21.23 -44.32
C ARG A 248 -4.98 22.48 -44.84
N ARG A 249 -4.17 23.15 -44.02
CA ARG A 249 -3.68 24.52 -44.26
C ARG A 249 -2.16 24.64 -44.31
N VAL A 250 -1.43 23.59 -43.96
CA VAL A 250 0.02 23.65 -43.71
C VAL A 250 0.73 22.61 -44.57
N ASP A 251 1.68 23.07 -45.39
CA ASP A 251 2.47 22.24 -46.30
C ASP A 251 3.52 21.36 -45.56
N SER A 252 3.70 21.55 -44.24
CA SER A 252 4.68 20.84 -43.40
C SER A 252 4.07 19.68 -42.60
N GLU A 253 3.35 18.76 -43.25
CA GLU A 253 2.72 17.60 -42.57
C GLU A 253 3.73 16.72 -41.81
N VAL A 254 4.95 16.57 -42.34
CA VAL A 254 6.06 15.78 -41.77
C VAL A 254 6.44 16.28 -40.36
N THR A 255 6.73 17.58 -40.21
CA THR A 255 7.17 18.17 -38.93
C THR A 255 6.10 18.02 -37.85
N LEU A 256 4.83 18.21 -38.22
CA LEU A 256 3.71 18.08 -37.29
C LEU A 256 3.52 16.63 -36.80
N PHE A 257 3.77 15.65 -37.68
CA PHE A 257 3.75 14.25 -37.31
C PHE A 257 4.92 13.87 -36.38
N VAL A 258 6.13 14.38 -36.63
CA VAL A 258 7.28 14.16 -35.74
C VAL A 258 7.04 14.72 -34.33
N ILE A 259 6.49 15.93 -34.21
CA ILE A 259 6.12 16.48 -32.89
C ILE A 259 5.07 15.60 -32.20
N SER A 260 4.10 15.09 -32.96
CA SER A 260 3.07 14.17 -32.44
C SER A 260 3.66 12.85 -31.93
N LEU A 261 4.72 12.33 -32.57
CA LEU A 261 5.47 11.16 -32.09
C LEU A 261 6.22 11.46 -30.78
N LEU A 262 6.77 12.67 -30.62
CA LEU A 262 7.42 13.07 -29.37
C LEU A 262 6.44 13.12 -28.19
N PHE A 263 5.19 13.55 -28.42
CA PHE A 263 4.14 13.43 -27.41
C PHE A 263 3.84 11.98 -27.04
N ALA A 264 3.76 11.07 -28.02
CA ALA A 264 3.58 9.63 -27.75
C ALA A 264 4.74 9.07 -26.92
N PHE A 265 5.98 9.46 -27.24
CA PHE A 265 7.17 9.05 -26.49
C PHE A 265 7.13 9.52 -25.04
N ILE A 266 6.78 10.79 -24.79
CA ILE A 266 6.64 11.33 -23.41
C ILE A 266 5.56 10.54 -22.65
N LEU A 267 4.41 10.29 -23.27
CA LEU A 267 3.31 9.53 -22.68
C LEU A 267 3.74 8.09 -22.31
N LEU A 268 4.43 7.39 -23.21
CA LEU A 268 4.96 6.06 -22.97
C LEU A 268 5.96 6.08 -21.81
N ALA A 269 6.94 6.99 -21.86
CA ALA A 269 7.98 7.10 -20.85
C ALA A 269 7.39 7.38 -19.46
N VAL A 270 6.43 8.30 -19.35
CA VAL A 270 5.77 8.63 -18.07
C VAL A 270 4.84 7.49 -17.62
N GLY A 271 4.06 6.90 -18.53
CA GLY A 271 3.08 5.85 -18.22
C GLY A 271 3.71 4.55 -17.74
N VAL A 272 4.79 4.08 -18.38
CA VAL A 272 5.46 2.82 -18.01
C VAL A 272 6.27 2.97 -16.71
N SER A 273 6.78 4.17 -16.45
CA SER A 273 7.66 4.41 -15.32
C SER A 273 6.98 4.87 -14.04
N SER A 274 5.81 5.49 -14.13
CA SER A 274 5.06 5.94 -12.96
C SER A 274 4.30 4.77 -12.32
N PRO A 275 4.10 4.76 -10.98
CA PRO A 275 3.29 3.75 -10.32
C PRO A 275 1.90 3.62 -10.97
N ILE A 276 1.51 2.39 -11.31
CA ILE A 276 0.24 2.05 -11.96
C ILE A 276 -0.76 1.40 -11.00
N ILE A 277 -0.26 0.65 -10.01
CA ILE A 277 -1.07 -0.08 -9.05
C ILE A 277 -0.49 0.07 -7.65
N GLU A 278 -1.37 0.29 -6.69
CA GLU A 278 -1.07 0.30 -5.27
C GLU A 278 -1.92 -0.77 -4.61
N VAL A 279 -1.28 -1.73 -3.95
CA VAL A 279 -1.92 -2.79 -3.18
C VAL A 279 -1.74 -2.44 -1.71
N ASP A 280 -2.85 -2.28 -0.98
CA ASP A 280 -2.86 -1.89 0.44
C ASP A 280 -3.92 -2.70 1.19
N ALA A 281 -3.46 -3.67 1.98
CA ALA A 281 -4.28 -4.50 2.85
C ALA A 281 -3.88 -4.25 4.30
N ARG A 282 -4.87 -3.94 5.15
CA ARG A 282 -4.61 -3.63 6.57
C ARG A 282 -5.75 -4.05 7.49
N ILE A 283 -5.40 -4.36 8.74
CA ILE A 283 -6.34 -4.41 9.86
C ILE A 283 -6.50 -2.97 10.36
N HIS A 284 -7.68 -2.39 10.16
CA HIS A 284 -7.98 -1.03 10.58
C HIS A 284 -8.04 -0.91 12.10
N THR A 285 -8.76 -1.83 12.75
CA THR A 285 -8.87 -1.88 14.21
C THR A 285 -8.93 -3.33 14.67
N LEU A 286 -8.13 -3.67 15.69
CA LEU A 286 -8.27 -4.88 16.49
C LEU A 286 -8.53 -4.44 17.93
N GLU A 287 -9.73 -4.70 18.42
CA GLU A 287 -10.12 -4.51 19.82
C GLU A 287 -10.18 -5.87 20.51
N PHE A 288 -9.50 -5.99 21.65
CA PHE A 288 -9.52 -7.18 22.49
C PHE A 288 -9.92 -6.78 23.91
N ALA A 289 -10.93 -7.42 24.48
CA ALA A 289 -11.38 -7.15 25.84
C ALA A 289 -10.54 -7.96 26.84
N LEU A 290 -9.74 -7.27 27.67
CA LEU A 290 -8.95 -7.88 28.73
C LEU A 290 -9.30 -7.25 30.07
N LEU A 291 -9.70 -8.08 31.05
CA LEU A 291 -10.09 -7.63 32.39
C LEU A 291 -11.18 -6.54 32.39
N GLY A 292 -12.07 -6.53 31.39
CA GLY A 292 -13.12 -5.52 31.21
C GLY A 292 -12.63 -4.16 30.68
N GLU A 293 -11.35 -4.04 30.30
CA GLU A 293 -10.83 -2.92 29.50
C GLU A 293 -10.63 -3.36 28.04
N LYS A 294 -10.77 -2.41 27.11
CA LYS A 294 -10.53 -2.66 25.69
C LYS A 294 -9.09 -2.32 25.32
N LEU A 295 -8.33 -3.32 24.91
CA LEU A 295 -7.04 -3.16 24.25
C LEU A 295 -7.27 -2.92 22.77
N VAL A 296 -6.70 -1.85 22.22
CA VAL A 296 -6.91 -1.48 20.82
C VAL A 296 -5.57 -1.40 20.09
N PHE A 297 -5.47 -2.09 18.96
CA PHE A 297 -4.45 -1.89 17.93
C PHE A 297 -5.11 -1.26 16.72
N THR A 298 -4.60 -0.11 16.29
CA THR A 298 -5.10 0.60 15.13
C THR A 298 -4.09 0.54 14.00
N ASN A 299 -4.58 0.58 12.76
CA ASN A 299 -3.78 0.81 11.56
C ASN A 299 -2.61 -0.17 11.40
N GLN A 300 -2.92 -1.46 11.24
CA GLN A 300 -1.91 -2.52 11.15
C GLN A 300 -1.82 -2.99 9.69
N VAL A 301 -0.74 -2.61 9.02
CA VAL A 301 -0.53 -2.89 7.61
C VAL A 301 -0.06 -4.33 7.43
N LEU A 302 -0.86 -5.13 6.72
CA LEU A 302 -0.56 -6.52 6.40
C LEU A 302 0.35 -6.59 5.17
N PHE A 303 0.01 -5.82 4.15
CA PHE A 303 0.74 -5.82 2.89
C PHE A 303 0.59 -4.47 2.20
N PHE A 304 1.72 -3.90 1.77
CA PHE A 304 1.75 -2.69 0.97
C PHE A 304 2.77 -2.81 -0.15
N GLN A 305 2.36 -2.57 -1.39
CA GLN A 305 3.26 -2.40 -2.53
C GLN A 305 2.70 -1.38 -3.52
N SER A 306 3.60 -0.57 -4.09
CA SER A 306 3.26 0.39 -5.14
C SER A 306 4.22 0.24 -6.31
N GLN A 307 3.76 -0.30 -7.43
CA GLN A 307 4.62 -0.66 -8.57
C GLN A 307 4.22 0.05 -9.87
N SER A 308 5.23 0.40 -10.66
CA SER A 308 5.10 0.83 -12.06
C SER A 308 5.26 -0.39 -12.99
N ILE A 309 5.02 -0.24 -14.30
CA ILE A 309 5.27 -1.34 -15.25
C ILE A 309 6.76 -1.74 -15.21
N LEU A 310 7.67 -0.76 -15.24
CA LEU A 310 9.11 -1.04 -15.07
C LEU A 310 9.41 -1.67 -13.70
N GLY A 311 8.71 -1.25 -12.64
CA GLY A 311 8.85 -1.84 -11.31
C GLY A 311 8.44 -3.31 -11.30
N ILE A 312 7.30 -3.66 -11.90
CA ILE A 312 6.83 -5.06 -12.00
C ILE A 312 7.85 -5.89 -12.78
N ILE A 313 8.31 -5.40 -13.93
CA ILE A 313 9.33 -6.08 -14.76
C ILE A 313 10.60 -6.34 -13.93
N GLY A 314 11.12 -5.31 -13.24
CA GLY A 314 12.29 -5.45 -12.37
C GLY A 314 12.08 -6.50 -11.29
N THR A 315 10.96 -6.43 -10.57
CA THR A 315 10.64 -7.41 -9.51
C THR A 315 10.44 -8.82 -10.02
N LEU A 316 10.07 -9.03 -11.30
CA LEU A 316 9.96 -10.36 -11.90
C LEU A 316 11.32 -10.93 -12.31
N ILE A 317 12.21 -10.08 -12.82
CA ILE A 317 13.56 -10.47 -13.22
C ILE A 317 14.45 -10.78 -12.00
N GLU A 318 14.23 -10.07 -10.89
CA GLU A 318 14.94 -10.33 -9.63
C GLU A 318 14.50 -11.63 -8.94
N GLN A 319 13.37 -12.23 -9.34
CA GLN A 319 12.92 -13.48 -8.74
C GLN A 319 13.84 -14.63 -9.13
N PRO A 320 14.14 -15.55 -8.20
CA PRO A 320 14.99 -16.72 -8.48
C PRO A 320 14.32 -17.76 -9.40
N LYS A 321 13.03 -17.60 -9.73
CA LYS A 321 12.27 -18.56 -10.53
C LYS A 321 12.43 -18.26 -12.03
N PRO A 322 12.89 -19.22 -12.86
CA PRO A 322 13.12 -18.98 -14.28
C PRO A 322 11.85 -18.56 -15.04
N ASP A 323 10.68 -19.09 -14.65
CA ASP A 323 9.40 -18.73 -15.24
C ASP A 323 9.07 -17.24 -15.06
N ALA A 324 9.35 -16.69 -13.87
CA ALA A 324 9.10 -15.28 -13.58
C ALA A 324 10.04 -14.38 -14.37
N VAL A 325 11.32 -14.76 -14.49
CA VAL A 325 12.31 -14.03 -15.29
C VAL A 325 11.91 -14.00 -16.77
N LEU A 326 11.48 -15.14 -17.32
CA LEU A 326 11.02 -15.22 -18.71
C LEU A 326 9.83 -14.28 -18.95
N VAL A 327 8.83 -14.29 -18.08
CA VAL A 327 7.67 -13.38 -18.16
C VAL A 327 8.12 -11.92 -18.07
N GLY A 328 9.05 -11.58 -17.17
CA GLY A 328 9.61 -10.24 -17.04
C GLY A 328 10.30 -9.75 -18.32
N ILE A 329 11.14 -10.59 -18.94
CA ILE A 329 11.81 -10.28 -20.21
C ILE A 329 10.77 -10.08 -21.33
N LEU A 330 9.76 -10.95 -21.38
CA LEU A 330 8.69 -10.88 -22.37
C LEU A 330 7.90 -9.57 -22.27
N LEU A 331 7.55 -9.16 -21.05
CA LEU A 331 6.88 -7.88 -20.78
C LEU A 331 7.77 -6.69 -21.16
N MET A 332 9.07 -6.74 -20.84
CA MET A 332 10.00 -5.69 -21.26
C MET A 332 10.04 -5.55 -22.78
N LEU A 333 10.09 -6.68 -23.50
CA LEU A 333 10.11 -6.70 -24.96
C LEU A 333 8.81 -6.11 -25.53
N PHE A 334 7.64 -6.69 -25.20
CA PHE A 334 6.39 -6.37 -25.86
C PHE A 334 5.69 -5.08 -25.39
N VAL A 335 5.89 -4.68 -24.12
CA VAL A 335 5.18 -3.53 -23.52
C VAL A 335 6.03 -2.25 -23.55
N VAL A 336 7.36 -2.37 -23.66
CA VAL A 336 8.28 -1.22 -23.59
C VAL A 336 9.13 -1.09 -24.84
N ILE A 337 9.89 -2.14 -25.19
CA ILE A 337 10.87 -2.08 -26.28
C ILE A 337 10.18 -2.00 -27.65
N LEU A 338 9.21 -2.87 -27.95
CA LEU A 338 8.52 -2.86 -29.24
C LEU A 338 7.75 -1.55 -29.49
N PRO A 339 6.97 -1.02 -28.52
CA PRO A 339 6.30 0.27 -28.70
C PRO A 339 7.29 1.41 -28.96
N LEU A 340 8.42 1.41 -28.24
CA LEU A 340 9.48 2.40 -28.43
C LEU A 340 10.12 2.32 -29.83
N LEU A 341 10.52 1.12 -30.26
CA LEU A 341 11.09 0.87 -31.59
C LEU A 341 10.13 1.30 -32.70
N ARG A 342 8.83 1.05 -32.51
CA ARG A 342 7.79 1.46 -33.46
C ARG A 342 7.66 2.98 -33.55
N LEU A 343 7.70 3.70 -32.43
CA LEU A 343 7.70 5.18 -32.46
C LEU A 343 8.91 5.73 -33.22
N ILE A 344 10.10 5.15 -33.01
CA ILE A 344 11.33 5.54 -33.72
C ILE A 344 11.21 5.23 -35.22
N ALA A 345 10.77 4.02 -35.57
CA ALA A 345 10.60 3.60 -36.96
C ALA A 345 9.65 4.52 -37.74
N ARG A 346 8.52 4.91 -37.12
CA ARG A 346 7.58 5.87 -37.72
C ARG A 346 8.18 7.26 -37.92
N GLY A 347 9.01 7.72 -36.98
CA GLY A 347 9.72 8.98 -37.11
C GLY A 347 10.72 8.97 -38.27
N LEU A 348 11.48 7.88 -38.39
CA LEU A 348 12.44 7.68 -39.49
C LEU A 348 11.74 7.60 -40.85
N GLN A 349 10.63 6.85 -40.94
CA GLN A 349 9.91 6.70 -42.20
C GLN A 349 9.29 8.01 -42.69
N VAL A 350 8.73 8.82 -41.79
CA VAL A 350 8.13 10.11 -42.16
C VAL A 350 9.17 11.19 -42.45
N SER A 351 10.35 11.12 -41.84
CA SER A 351 11.43 12.09 -42.09
C SER A 351 12.16 11.86 -43.42
N CYS A 352 11.85 10.76 -44.13
CA CYS A 352 12.34 10.39 -45.48
C CYS A 352 13.79 10.84 -45.74
N THR A 353 14.69 10.53 -44.78
CA THR A 353 16.11 10.88 -44.88
C THR A 353 16.74 9.98 -45.94
N GLU A 354 17.29 10.55 -47.02
CA GLU A 354 17.99 9.82 -48.09
C GLU A 354 19.09 8.87 -47.58
N LEU A 355 19.59 9.08 -46.36
CA LEU A 355 20.59 8.26 -45.69
C LEU A 355 20.12 6.86 -45.23
N LEU A 356 18.81 6.64 -45.07
CA LEU A 356 18.22 5.37 -44.63
C LEU A 356 17.05 4.99 -45.56
N GLY A 357 17.36 4.92 -46.86
CA GLY A 357 16.44 4.55 -47.91
C GLY A 357 15.61 3.31 -47.56
N ASN A 358 14.28 3.47 -47.64
CA ASN A 358 13.22 2.50 -47.91
C ASN A 358 13.53 1.01 -47.64
N SER A 359 14.12 0.67 -46.48
CA SER A 359 14.37 -0.73 -46.15
C SER A 359 13.04 -1.37 -45.76
N LYS A 360 12.74 -2.53 -46.37
CA LYS A 360 11.56 -3.34 -46.02
C LYS A 360 11.46 -3.57 -44.50
N PHE A 361 12.60 -3.56 -43.80
CA PHE A 361 12.72 -3.68 -42.35
C PHE A 361 12.11 -2.50 -41.58
N ILE A 362 12.38 -1.25 -41.96
CA ILE A 362 11.80 -0.06 -41.28
C ILE A 362 10.28 -0.03 -41.48
N ARG A 363 9.82 -0.34 -42.70
CA ARG A 363 8.38 -0.43 -43.00
C ARG A 363 7.69 -1.55 -42.20
N PHE A 364 8.33 -2.71 -42.10
CA PHE A 364 7.87 -3.82 -41.24
C PHE A 364 7.79 -3.40 -39.76
N LEU A 365 8.83 -2.70 -39.27
CA LEU A 365 8.90 -2.22 -37.89
C LEU A 365 7.83 -1.15 -37.56
N ALA A 366 7.52 -0.27 -38.51
CA ALA A 366 6.53 0.80 -38.34
C ALA A 366 5.07 0.30 -38.41
N PHE A 367 4.78 -0.60 -39.36
CA PHE A 367 3.41 -1.01 -39.69
C PHE A 367 3.04 -2.42 -39.23
N ASP A 368 3.90 -3.42 -39.49
CA ASP A 368 3.57 -4.84 -39.25
C ASP A 368 3.82 -5.27 -37.80
N LEU A 369 4.80 -4.65 -37.13
CA LEU A 369 5.05 -4.89 -35.70
C LEU A 369 3.91 -4.44 -34.78
N GLY A 370 2.95 -3.68 -35.31
CA GLY A 370 1.77 -3.27 -34.56
C GLY A 370 0.87 -4.40 -34.08
N LYS A 371 0.95 -5.58 -34.70
CA LYS A 371 0.22 -6.77 -34.23
C LYS A 371 0.82 -7.39 -32.97
N TRP A 372 2.10 -7.10 -32.71
CA TRP A 372 2.86 -7.61 -31.57
C TRP A 372 2.96 -6.58 -30.44
N ASP A 373 2.65 -5.32 -30.70
CA ASP A 373 2.56 -4.26 -29.70
C ASP A 373 1.42 -4.58 -28.72
N MET A 374 1.79 -5.08 -27.52
CA MET A 374 0.87 -5.60 -26.52
C MET A 374 0.49 -4.53 -25.48
N ALA A 375 0.70 -3.24 -25.78
CA ALA A 375 0.40 -2.17 -24.84
C ALA A 375 -1.10 -2.10 -24.47
N ASP A 376 -1.99 -2.41 -25.40
CA ASP A 376 -3.43 -2.49 -25.19
C ASP A 376 -3.85 -3.69 -24.32
N VAL A 377 -3.31 -4.88 -24.58
CA VAL A 377 -3.56 -6.06 -23.75
C VAL A 377 -3.00 -5.86 -22.35
N MET A 378 -1.88 -5.15 -22.20
CA MET A 378 -1.34 -4.81 -20.89
C MET A 378 -2.32 -3.94 -20.07
N VAL A 379 -3.03 -2.99 -20.69
CA VAL A 379 -4.07 -2.21 -19.99
C VAL A 379 -5.15 -3.13 -19.42
N VAL A 380 -5.65 -4.06 -20.24
CA VAL A 380 -6.66 -5.05 -19.80
C VAL A 380 -6.09 -5.96 -18.73
N GLY A 381 -4.84 -6.40 -18.86
CA GLY A 381 -4.15 -7.25 -17.89
C GLY A 381 -4.00 -6.58 -16.52
N ILE A 382 -3.62 -5.29 -16.48
CA ILE A 382 -3.54 -4.52 -15.24
C ILE A 382 -4.93 -4.36 -14.61
N ALA A 383 -5.96 -4.08 -15.42
CA ALA A 383 -7.33 -3.94 -14.93
C ALA A 383 -7.87 -5.26 -14.35
N MET A 384 -7.69 -6.39 -15.06
CA MET A 384 -8.05 -7.72 -14.57
C MET A 384 -7.29 -8.09 -13.30
N THR A 385 -6.00 -7.78 -13.24
CA THR A 385 -5.17 -7.99 -12.04
C THR A 385 -5.70 -7.18 -10.87
N TYR A 386 -6.07 -5.91 -11.08
CA TYR A 386 -6.66 -5.07 -10.04
C TYR A 386 -7.99 -5.62 -9.53
N ILE A 387 -8.90 -6.02 -10.43
CA ILE A 387 -10.19 -6.60 -10.07
C ILE A 387 -10.00 -7.92 -9.32
N GLY A 388 -9.11 -8.79 -9.81
CA GLY A 388 -8.81 -10.09 -9.19
C GLY A 388 -8.18 -9.94 -7.80
N LEU A 389 -7.15 -9.10 -7.66
CA LEU A 389 -6.53 -8.80 -6.36
C LEU A 389 -7.53 -8.20 -5.39
N ASN A 390 -8.35 -7.25 -5.84
CA ASN A 390 -9.37 -6.63 -4.98
C ASN A 390 -10.41 -7.65 -4.51
N GLY A 391 -10.86 -8.55 -5.39
CA GLY A 391 -11.77 -9.64 -5.06
C GLY A 391 -11.18 -10.61 -4.03
N ILE A 392 -9.96 -11.11 -4.29
CA ILE A 392 -9.27 -12.06 -3.39
C ILE A 392 -8.98 -11.39 -2.05
N LEU A 393 -8.35 -10.22 -2.03
CA LEU A 393 -8.02 -9.52 -0.79
C LEU A 393 -9.27 -9.21 0.03
N LYS A 394 -10.35 -8.73 -0.60
CA LYS A 394 -11.61 -8.48 0.10
C LYS A 394 -12.18 -9.75 0.71
N SER A 395 -12.17 -10.87 -0.01
CA SER A 395 -12.65 -12.16 0.51
C SER A 395 -11.82 -12.66 1.68
N GLN A 396 -10.49 -12.62 1.57
CA GLN A 396 -9.58 -13.08 2.62
C GLN A 396 -9.66 -12.17 3.87
N LEU A 397 -9.68 -10.85 3.68
CA LEU A 397 -9.80 -9.88 4.77
C LEU A 397 -11.18 -9.97 5.46
N SER A 398 -12.26 -10.17 4.69
CA SER A 398 -13.59 -10.37 5.29
C SER A 398 -13.66 -11.64 6.15
N GLY A 399 -12.88 -12.68 5.84
CA GLY A 399 -12.77 -13.86 6.69
C GLY A 399 -12.07 -13.60 8.02
N LEU A 400 -11.28 -12.53 8.11
CA LEU A 400 -10.62 -12.08 9.34
C LEU A 400 -11.46 -11.09 10.15
N ASN A 401 -12.59 -10.61 9.61
CA ASN A 401 -13.49 -9.75 10.36
C ASN A 401 -14.26 -10.59 11.37
N ILE A 402 -13.97 -10.33 12.64
CA ILE A 402 -14.62 -10.98 13.77
C ILE A 402 -15.33 -9.88 14.54
N ASP A 403 -16.60 -10.08 14.86
CA ASP A 403 -17.38 -9.15 15.70
C ASP A 403 -17.99 -9.94 16.85
N THR A 404 -17.22 -10.05 17.94
CA THR A 404 -17.64 -10.72 19.17
C THR A 404 -17.43 -9.78 20.34
N GLU A 405 -18.10 -10.04 21.47
CA GLU A 405 -17.94 -9.21 22.68
C GLU A 405 -16.49 -9.18 23.20
N ALA A 406 -15.72 -10.25 22.98
CA ALA A 406 -14.34 -10.39 23.45
C ALA A 406 -13.29 -9.90 22.44
N LEU A 407 -13.56 -10.01 21.14
CA LEU A 407 -12.63 -9.68 20.07
C LEU A 407 -13.40 -9.05 18.90
N LYS A 408 -12.99 -7.84 18.51
CA LYS A 408 -13.48 -7.13 17.33
C LYS A 408 -12.33 -6.83 16.39
N VAL A 409 -12.37 -7.36 15.17
CA VAL A 409 -11.37 -7.13 14.13
C VAL A 409 -12.06 -6.53 12.91
N VAL A 410 -11.58 -5.39 12.46
CA VAL A 410 -12.05 -4.70 11.25
C VAL A 410 -10.87 -4.59 10.28
N THR A 411 -11.02 -5.16 9.11
CA THR A 411 -10.06 -5.13 8.01
C THR A 411 -10.56 -4.23 6.87
N ILE A 412 -9.62 -3.63 6.15
CA ILE A 412 -9.90 -2.75 5.01
C ILE A 412 -8.94 -3.07 3.86
N ASN A 413 -9.47 -3.11 2.64
CA ASN A 413 -8.69 -3.11 1.41
C ASN A 413 -8.71 -1.71 0.78
N ASN A 414 -7.56 -1.04 0.76
CA ASN A 414 -7.38 0.30 0.19
C ASN A 414 -6.63 0.26 -1.16
N SER A 415 -6.56 -0.91 -1.79
CA SER A 415 -5.91 -1.07 -3.10
C SER A 415 -6.55 -0.19 -4.16
N ALA A 416 -5.73 0.48 -4.96
CA ALA A 416 -6.19 1.46 -5.96
C ALA A 416 -5.30 1.50 -7.20
N LEU A 417 -5.94 1.70 -8.36
CA LEU A 417 -5.26 2.09 -9.58
C LEU A 417 -4.74 3.53 -9.45
N GLN A 418 -3.50 3.75 -9.85
CA GLN A 418 -2.81 5.03 -9.73
C GLN A 418 -2.90 5.84 -11.03
N LEU A 419 -2.58 7.13 -10.95
CA LEU A 419 -2.61 8.02 -12.11
C LEU A 419 -1.71 7.56 -13.27
N GLY A 420 -0.63 6.82 -12.98
CA GLY A 420 0.25 6.25 -14.02
C GLY A 420 -0.49 5.30 -14.96
N PHE A 421 -1.47 4.52 -14.44
CA PHE A 421 -2.30 3.64 -15.27
C PHE A 421 -3.10 4.45 -16.29
N PHE A 422 -3.77 5.53 -15.86
CA PHE A 422 -4.57 6.36 -16.77
C PHE A 422 -3.71 7.08 -17.82
N ILE A 423 -2.48 7.47 -17.48
CA ILE A 423 -1.53 8.03 -18.46
C ILE A 423 -1.12 6.98 -19.49
N PHE A 424 -0.89 5.74 -19.06
CA PHE A 424 -0.58 4.64 -19.97
C PHE A 424 -1.78 4.30 -20.88
N VAL A 425 -3.02 4.35 -20.37
CA VAL A 425 -4.22 4.25 -21.20
C VAL A 425 -4.29 5.37 -22.23
N ALA A 426 -3.99 6.62 -21.83
CA ALA A 426 -3.94 7.75 -22.74
C ALA A 426 -2.87 7.56 -23.83
N TYR A 427 -1.71 6.98 -23.49
CA TYR A 427 -0.70 6.57 -24.47
C TYR A 427 -1.26 5.59 -25.50
N VAL A 428 -1.89 4.50 -25.06
CA VAL A 428 -2.44 3.47 -25.96
C VAL A 428 -3.48 4.07 -26.90
N ALA A 429 -4.42 4.85 -26.37
CA ALA A 429 -5.43 5.55 -27.16
C ALA A 429 -4.80 6.52 -28.18
N TYR A 430 -3.82 7.31 -27.74
CA TYR A 430 -3.08 8.24 -28.60
C TYR A 430 -2.32 7.51 -29.72
N ASN A 431 -1.69 6.37 -29.40
CA ASN A 431 -0.95 5.58 -30.37
C ASN A 431 -1.84 4.97 -31.46
N ILE A 432 -3.07 4.55 -31.12
CA ILE A 432 -4.07 4.07 -32.08
C ILE A 432 -4.47 5.19 -33.05
N ILE A 433 -4.72 6.39 -32.53
CA ILE A 433 -5.03 7.58 -33.33
C ILE A 433 -3.87 7.90 -34.28
N LEU A 434 -2.64 7.93 -33.75
CA LEU A 434 -1.44 8.22 -34.54
C LEU A 434 -1.17 7.18 -35.63
N SER A 435 -1.42 5.90 -35.35
CA SER A 435 -1.31 4.81 -36.34
C SER A 435 -2.30 4.99 -37.49
N SER A 436 -3.54 5.39 -37.17
CA SER A 436 -4.59 5.63 -38.16
C SER A 436 -4.29 6.84 -39.04
N ILE A 437 -3.68 7.86 -38.45
CA ILE A 437 -3.21 9.06 -39.14
C ILE A 437 -2.08 8.72 -40.12
N LEU A 438 -1.06 7.98 -39.66
CA LEU A 438 0.10 7.62 -40.47
C LEU A 438 -0.30 6.82 -41.71
N LYS A 439 -1.20 5.85 -41.55
CA LYS A 439 -1.70 5.04 -42.68
C LYS A 439 -2.34 5.91 -43.78
N ARG A 440 -3.11 6.93 -43.39
CA ARG A 440 -3.71 7.88 -44.34
C ARG A 440 -2.67 8.75 -45.06
N ILE A 441 -1.57 9.10 -44.39
CA ILE A 441 -0.49 9.91 -44.99
C ILE A 441 0.31 9.06 -45.98
N ASP A 442 0.64 7.81 -45.63
CA ASP A 442 1.35 6.85 -46.50
C ASP A 442 0.53 6.52 -47.77
N GLU A 443 -0.79 6.35 -47.65
CA GLU A 443 -1.70 6.14 -48.79
C GLU A 443 -1.80 7.37 -49.73
N GLN A 444 -1.59 8.59 -49.22
CA GLN A 444 -1.67 9.83 -50.00
C GLN A 444 -0.35 10.21 -50.68
N ASN A 445 0.79 9.95 -50.03
CA ASN A 445 2.10 10.40 -50.51
C ASN A 445 2.81 9.37 -51.41
N GLY A 446 2.27 8.16 -51.55
CA GLY A 446 2.92 7.06 -52.27
C GLY A 446 4.20 6.58 -51.55
N PRO A 447 4.80 5.45 -51.97
CA PRO A 447 6.08 5.03 -51.41
C PRO A 447 7.14 6.11 -51.68
N CYS A 448 7.94 6.45 -50.65
CA CYS A 448 9.18 7.25 -50.83
C CYS A 448 10.02 6.56 -51.93
N ASN A 449 10.14 7.20 -53.10
CA ASN A 449 10.98 6.74 -54.20
C ASN A 449 12.44 7.11 -53.95
#